data_AF-A0ABD5M8R2-F1
#
_entry.id   AF-A0ABD5M8R2-F1
#
_cell.length_a   1.000
_cell.length_b   1.000
_cell.length_c   1.000
_cell.angle_alpha   90.00
_cell.angle_beta   90.00
_cell.angle_gamma   90.00
#
_symmetry.space_group_name_H-M   'P 1'
#
loop_
_entity.id
_entity.type
_entity.pdbx_description
1 polymer ?
#
loop_
_entity_poly.entity_id
_entity_poly.type
_entity_poly.pdbx_seq_one_letter_code
_entity_poly.pdbx_strand_id
1 'polypeptide(L)'
;MYTEMTDRSWTVAGISKIKGEESRYVRIPDRLFREESIVKPGFPVLWHYEKTVGVLIISRNELKEENYEYSGESRKFREGDSEYTVGIPKAFFSDFKGRGEPKIDPRAADKINLQKDGWLHFVFHEDMTETDPKTCYVLTEDQFDKRFSDSDQLQEIEDVPRFY
;
A
#
# COMPACT_ATOMS: atom_id res chain seq x y z
N MET A 1 -9.53 8.22 37.56
CA MET A 1 -8.68 7.30 36.79
C MET A 1 -8.63 7.88 35.39
N TYR A 2 -7.45 8.37 34.97
CA TYR A 2 -7.25 8.80 33.60
C TYR A 2 -7.00 7.53 32.79
N THR A 3 -7.89 7.23 31.86
CA THR A 3 -7.59 6.24 30.82
C THR A 3 -6.60 6.94 29.89
N GLU A 4 -5.35 6.47 29.86
CA GLU A 4 -4.43 6.81 28.76
C GLU A 4 -5.10 6.30 27.48
N MET A 5 -5.80 7.20 26.78
CA MET A 5 -6.05 7.03 25.36
C MET A 5 -4.66 7.16 24.73
N THR A 6 -3.95 6.04 24.59
CA THR A 6 -2.80 5.97 23.68
C THR A 6 -3.30 6.48 22.34
N ASP A 7 -2.76 7.62 21.93
CA ASP A 7 -3.05 8.32 20.68
C ASP A 7 -2.56 7.44 19.53
N ARG A 8 -3.32 6.37 19.24
CA ARG A 8 -3.05 5.43 18.17
C ARG A 8 -3.13 6.23 16.89
N SER A 9 -1.97 6.49 16.31
CA SER A 9 -1.80 7.54 15.33
C SER A 9 -1.33 6.99 14.01
N TRP A 10 -1.71 7.69 12.96
CA TRP A 10 -1.22 7.44 11.61
C TRP A 10 0.23 7.87 11.47
N THR A 11 1.05 6.97 10.94
CA THR A 11 2.46 7.22 10.65
C THR A 11 2.70 7.23 9.16
N VAL A 12 3.33 8.31 8.67
CA VAL A 12 3.86 8.37 7.30
C VAL A 12 5.23 7.70 7.28
N ALA A 13 5.31 6.53 6.65
CA ALA A 13 6.55 5.78 6.48
C ALA A 13 7.48 6.43 5.45
N GLY A 14 6.91 7.11 4.47
CA GLY A 14 7.65 7.87 3.46
C GLY A 14 6.83 8.13 2.21
N ILE A 15 7.41 8.90 1.30
CA ILE A 15 6.82 9.28 0.02
C ILE A 15 7.77 8.82 -1.08
N SER A 16 7.25 8.22 -2.15
CA SER A 16 8.08 7.77 -3.27
C SER A 16 7.42 8.00 -4.62
N LYS A 17 8.23 8.41 -5.59
CA LYS A 17 7.79 8.63 -6.97
C LYS A 17 7.73 7.33 -7.74
N ILE A 18 6.70 7.15 -8.56
CA ILE A 18 6.62 6.07 -9.53
C ILE A 18 7.66 6.33 -10.64
N LYS A 19 8.49 5.32 -10.93
CA LYS A 19 9.54 5.36 -11.96
C LYS A 19 9.31 4.30 -13.03
N GLY A 20 9.82 4.56 -14.23
CA GLY A 20 9.94 3.60 -15.32
C GLY A 20 8.82 3.68 -16.36
N GLU A 21 9.20 3.81 -17.63
CA GLU A 21 8.27 4.01 -18.75
C GLU A 21 7.50 2.72 -19.12
N GLU A 22 8.21 1.60 -19.24
CA GLU A 22 7.63 0.29 -19.64
C GLU A 22 7.32 -0.64 -18.46
N SER A 23 8.08 -0.49 -17.37
CA SER A 23 7.90 -1.25 -16.13
C SER A 23 7.87 -0.26 -14.99
N ARG A 24 6.73 -0.19 -14.30
CA ARG A 24 6.49 0.81 -13.26
C ARG A 24 6.92 0.28 -11.91
N TYR A 25 7.79 1.02 -11.27
CA TYR A 25 8.38 0.68 -9.99
C TYR A 25 8.21 1.82 -9.00
N VAL A 26 8.14 1.48 -7.71
CA VAL A 26 8.22 2.44 -6.62
C VAL A 26 9.23 1.95 -5.60
N ARG A 27 9.97 2.89 -4.99
CA ARG A 27 10.84 2.58 -3.86
C ARG A 27 9.99 2.32 -2.61
N ILE A 28 10.32 1.25 -1.89
CA ILE A 28 9.74 0.99 -0.57
C ILE A 28 10.50 1.81 0.47
N PRO A 29 9.83 2.62 1.30
CA PRO A 29 10.47 3.34 2.39
C PRO A 29 11.14 2.39 3.40
N ASP A 30 12.36 2.74 3.82
CA ASP A 30 13.19 1.94 4.74
C ASP A 30 12.46 1.52 6.02
N ARG A 31 11.63 2.41 6.57
CA ARG A 31 10.84 2.17 7.78
C ARG A 31 9.97 0.92 7.68
N LEU A 32 9.38 0.64 6.50
CA LEU A 32 8.46 -0.49 6.32
C LEU A 32 9.14 -1.86 6.46
N PHE A 33 10.46 -1.94 6.28
CA PHE A 33 11.19 -3.22 6.32
C PHE A 33 12.33 -3.28 7.33
N ARG A 34 12.85 -2.14 7.79
CA ARG A 34 13.89 -2.09 8.82
C ARG A 34 13.31 -1.96 10.22
N GLU A 35 12.22 -1.23 10.37
CA GLU A 35 11.59 -0.95 11.67
C GLU A 35 10.34 -1.82 11.84
N GLU A 36 9.35 -1.64 10.96
CA GLU A 36 8.02 -2.23 11.18
C GLU A 36 7.89 -3.69 10.73
N SER A 37 8.80 -4.15 9.87
CA SER A 37 8.78 -5.49 9.26
C SER A 37 7.46 -5.83 8.54
N ILE A 38 6.76 -4.82 8.01
CA ILE A 38 5.54 -4.97 7.20
C ILE A 38 5.85 -5.72 5.89
N VAL A 39 7.00 -5.37 5.29
CA VAL A 39 7.59 -6.09 4.15
C VAL A 39 9.03 -6.48 4.49
N LYS A 40 9.61 -7.43 3.75
CA LYS A 40 10.96 -7.93 4.04
C LYS A 40 11.75 -8.20 2.75
N PRO A 41 12.98 -7.66 2.59
CA PRO A 41 13.83 -7.98 1.45
C PRO A 41 14.03 -9.48 1.32
N GLY A 42 14.00 -9.99 0.08
CA GLY A 42 14.04 -11.42 -0.22
C GLY A 42 12.68 -12.11 -0.20
N PHE A 43 11.61 -11.44 0.24
CA PHE A 43 10.23 -11.94 0.20
C PHE A 43 9.40 -11.15 -0.82
N PRO A 44 8.38 -11.78 -1.43
CA PRO A 44 7.44 -11.06 -2.27
C PRO A 44 6.73 -9.93 -1.50
N VAL A 45 6.52 -8.80 -2.17
CA VAL A 45 5.61 -7.76 -1.71
C VAL A 45 4.28 -7.96 -2.42
N LEU A 46 3.24 -8.30 -1.67
CA LEU A 46 1.90 -8.51 -2.21
C LEU A 46 1.15 -7.19 -2.22
N TRP A 47 0.42 -6.96 -3.31
CA TRP A 47 -0.43 -5.80 -3.51
C TRP A 47 -1.88 -6.25 -3.49
N HIS A 48 -2.69 -5.55 -2.70
CA HIS A 48 -4.13 -5.71 -2.70
C HIS A 48 -4.79 -4.33 -2.84
N TYR A 49 -6.06 -4.36 -3.24
CA TYR A 49 -6.94 -3.21 -3.17
C TYR A 49 -7.91 -3.44 -2.00
N GLU A 50 -7.92 -2.51 -1.06
CA GLU A 50 -8.88 -2.50 0.04
C GLU A 50 -10.17 -1.83 -0.48
N LYS A 51 -11.30 -2.54 -0.38
CA LYS A 51 -12.56 -2.14 -1.02
C LYS A 51 -13.40 -1.16 -0.22
N THR A 52 -13.29 -1.12 1.10
CA THR A 52 -14.16 -0.28 1.94
C THR A 52 -13.76 1.19 1.86
N VAL A 53 -12.46 1.48 1.97
CA VAL A 53 -11.88 2.81 1.97
C VAL A 53 -11.26 3.18 0.61
N GLY A 54 -11.07 2.20 -0.26
CA GLY A 54 -10.72 2.39 -1.66
C GLY A 54 -9.27 2.78 -1.87
N VAL A 55 -8.35 2.08 -1.21
CA VAL A 55 -6.91 2.38 -1.21
C VAL A 55 -6.09 1.14 -1.56
N LEU A 56 -4.85 1.35 -1.99
CA LEU A 56 -3.91 0.25 -2.16
C LEU A 56 -3.34 -0.15 -0.80
N ILE A 57 -3.08 -1.44 -0.64
CA ILE A 57 -2.43 -1.99 0.53
C ILE A 57 -1.32 -2.93 0.11
N ILE A 58 -0.18 -2.84 0.79
CA ILE A 58 0.94 -3.76 0.64
C ILE A 58 1.16 -4.57 1.91
N SER A 59 1.60 -5.80 1.73
CA SER A 59 1.86 -6.74 2.81
C SER A 59 2.89 -7.78 2.38
N ARG A 60 3.46 -8.51 3.36
CA ARG A 60 4.27 -9.71 3.12
C ARG A 60 3.41 -10.98 2.98
N ASN A 61 2.19 -10.94 3.50
CA ASN A 61 1.29 -12.07 3.62
C ASN A 61 0.00 -11.77 2.86
N GLU A 62 -0.57 -12.79 2.20
CA GLU A 62 -1.84 -12.65 1.48
C GLU A 62 -2.97 -12.27 2.44
N LEU A 63 -3.79 -11.28 2.04
CA LEU A 63 -4.98 -10.86 2.76
C LEU A 63 -6.17 -11.60 2.16
N LYS A 64 -6.87 -12.38 2.99
CA LYS A 64 -7.86 -13.36 2.51
C LYS A 64 -9.31 -12.93 2.75
N GLU A 65 -9.49 -11.89 3.53
CA GLU A 65 -10.79 -11.34 3.88
C GLU A 65 -11.46 -10.73 2.66
N GLU A 66 -12.79 -10.77 2.64
CA GLU A 66 -13.56 -10.39 1.46
C GLU A 66 -13.37 -8.93 1.05
N ASN A 67 -12.97 -8.03 1.96
CA ASN A 67 -12.71 -6.63 1.66
C ASN A 67 -11.39 -6.39 0.92
N TYR A 68 -10.49 -7.38 0.83
CA TYR A 68 -9.23 -7.26 0.11
C TYR A 68 -9.28 -7.97 -1.25
N GLU A 69 -8.82 -7.30 -2.28
CA GLU A 69 -8.74 -7.83 -3.64
C GLU A 69 -7.27 -7.96 -4.06
N TYR A 70 -6.76 -9.20 -4.12
CA TYR A 70 -5.40 -9.45 -4.56
C TYR A 70 -5.17 -8.95 -5.99
N SER A 71 -4.15 -8.12 -6.16
CA SER A 71 -3.87 -7.43 -7.43
C SER A 71 -2.53 -7.83 -8.05
N GLY A 72 -1.72 -8.62 -7.35
CA GLY A 72 -0.43 -9.12 -7.81
C GLY A 72 0.67 -9.01 -6.77
N GLU A 73 1.86 -9.49 -7.12
CA GLU A 73 3.02 -9.46 -6.23
C GLU A 73 4.28 -9.00 -6.97
N SER A 74 5.22 -8.44 -6.22
CA SER A 74 6.56 -8.13 -6.71
C SER A 74 7.62 -8.98 -6.02
N ARG A 75 8.35 -9.77 -6.80
CA ARG A 75 9.49 -10.60 -6.33
C ARG A 75 10.86 -9.92 -6.49
N LYS A 76 10.87 -8.64 -6.86
CA LYS A 76 12.12 -7.87 -7.08
C LYS A 76 12.65 -7.19 -5.82
N PHE A 77 11.90 -7.23 -4.72
CA PHE A 77 12.34 -6.70 -3.43
C PHE A 77 13.43 -7.59 -2.84
N ARG A 78 14.71 -7.22 -3.03
CA ARG A 78 15.86 -8.06 -2.68
C ARG A 78 16.78 -7.39 -1.69
N GLU A 79 17.41 -8.21 -0.86
CA GLU A 79 18.44 -7.76 0.06
C GLU A 79 19.66 -7.24 -0.72
N GLY A 80 20.22 -6.11 -0.28
CA GLY A 80 21.36 -5.47 -0.94
C GLY A 80 21.03 -4.67 -2.21
N ASP A 81 19.74 -4.57 -2.60
CA ASP A 81 19.33 -3.63 -3.64
C ASP A 81 19.52 -2.19 -3.14
N SER A 82 20.26 -1.37 -3.87
CA SER A 82 20.51 0.01 -3.47
C SER A 82 19.26 0.89 -3.54
N GLU A 83 18.30 0.52 -4.39
CA GLU A 83 17.08 1.31 -4.56
C GLU A 83 15.85 0.73 -3.85
N TYR A 84 15.89 -0.54 -3.41
CA TYR A 84 14.78 -1.23 -2.72
C TYR A 84 13.44 -1.03 -3.44
N THR A 85 13.43 -1.24 -4.76
CA THR A 85 12.26 -1.00 -5.59
C THR A 85 11.37 -2.23 -5.74
N VAL A 86 10.07 -1.98 -5.89
CA VAL A 86 9.08 -3.01 -6.21
C VAL A 86 8.29 -2.62 -7.45
N GLY A 87 7.96 -3.62 -8.25
CA GLY A 87 7.05 -3.45 -9.38
C GLY A 87 5.62 -3.23 -8.87
N ILE A 88 4.95 -2.25 -9.46
CA ILE A 88 3.53 -2.00 -9.23
C ILE A 88 2.73 -2.85 -10.22
N PRO A 89 1.69 -3.58 -9.78
CA PRO A 89 0.81 -4.30 -10.70
C PRO A 89 0.27 -3.39 -11.81
N LYS A 90 0.38 -3.85 -13.05
CA LYS A 90 -0.07 -3.08 -14.21
C LYS A 90 -1.57 -2.76 -14.18
N ALA A 91 -2.35 -3.57 -13.47
CA ALA A 91 -3.78 -3.37 -13.30
C ALA A 91 -4.13 -1.99 -12.72
N PHE A 92 -3.27 -1.37 -11.91
CA PHE A 92 -3.57 -0.06 -11.30
C PHE A 92 -3.39 1.14 -12.23
N PHE A 93 -3.27 0.92 -13.54
CA PHE A 93 -3.01 1.99 -14.50
C PHE A 93 -3.89 1.89 -15.74
N SER A 94 -4.37 3.04 -16.22
CA SER A 94 -5.36 3.14 -17.31
C SER A 94 -4.94 2.55 -18.66
N ASP A 95 -3.64 2.37 -18.90
CA ASP A 95 -3.12 1.83 -20.16
C ASP A 95 -2.96 0.31 -20.16
N PHE A 96 -3.34 -0.36 -19.07
CA PHE A 96 -3.36 -1.81 -19.00
C PHE A 96 -4.58 -2.38 -19.74
N LYS A 97 -4.32 -3.05 -20.86
CA LYS A 97 -5.37 -3.64 -21.71
C LYS A 97 -5.68 -5.11 -21.43
N GLY A 98 -5.13 -5.70 -20.36
CA GLY A 98 -5.31 -7.12 -20.01
C GLY A 98 -4.81 -8.09 -21.09
N ARG A 99 -3.66 -8.75 -20.91
CA ARG A 99 -3.23 -9.85 -21.79
C ARG A 99 -2.90 -11.10 -20.98
N GLY A 100 -3.69 -12.17 -21.21
CA GLY A 100 -3.41 -13.54 -20.79
C GLY A 100 -3.89 -13.91 -19.38
N GLU A 101 -4.52 -15.08 -19.26
CA GLU A 101 -4.98 -15.69 -18.01
C GLU A 101 -3.81 -16.19 -17.11
N PRO A 102 -4.04 -16.37 -15.79
CA PRO A 102 -5.31 -16.24 -15.09
C PRO A 102 -5.51 -14.85 -14.49
N LYS A 103 -6.64 -14.24 -14.89
CA LYS A 103 -7.57 -13.47 -14.05
C LYS A 103 -6.93 -12.66 -12.91
N ILE A 104 -6.15 -11.64 -13.26
CA ILE A 104 -6.20 -10.43 -12.43
C ILE A 104 -7.57 -9.85 -12.75
N ASP A 105 -8.49 -9.89 -11.78
CA ASP A 105 -9.82 -9.31 -11.94
C ASP A 105 -9.61 -7.83 -12.33
N PRO A 106 -10.06 -7.38 -13.51
CA PRO A 106 -9.92 -5.99 -13.94
C PRO A 106 -10.56 -4.98 -12.98
N ARG A 107 -11.32 -5.45 -11.99
CA ARG A 107 -12.06 -4.65 -11.01
C ARG A 107 -11.18 -3.69 -10.22
N ALA A 108 -9.92 -4.02 -9.93
CA ALA A 108 -9.04 -3.05 -9.26
C ALA A 108 -8.63 -1.87 -10.18
N ALA A 109 -8.52 -2.11 -11.50
CA ALA A 109 -8.17 -1.09 -12.50
C ALA A 109 -9.25 -0.03 -12.68
N ASP A 110 -10.52 -0.42 -12.56
CA ASP A 110 -11.66 0.49 -12.61
C ASP A 110 -11.76 1.38 -11.36
N LYS A 111 -11.08 1.00 -10.27
CA LYS A 111 -11.20 1.64 -8.96
C LYS A 111 -10.05 2.58 -8.64
N ILE A 112 -8.85 2.33 -9.17
CA ILE A 112 -7.70 3.21 -9.00
C ILE A 112 -6.93 3.37 -10.31
N ASN A 113 -6.67 4.63 -10.67
CA ASN A 113 -5.87 4.97 -11.84
C ASN A 113 -4.62 5.76 -11.40
N LEU A 114 -3.52 5.06 -11.21
CA LEU A 114 -2.24 5.67 -10.85
C LEU A 114 -1.67 6.45 -12.03
N GLN A 115 -1.14 7.64 -11.74
CA GLN A 115 -0.33 8.38 -12.71
C GLN A 115 1.03 7.71 -12.87
N LYS A 116 1.58 7.70 -14.09
CA LYS A 116 2.83 6.97 -14.40
C LYS A 116 4.06 7.57 -13.70
N ASP A 117 4.00 8.85 -13.38
CA ASP A 117 5.02 9.66 -12.74
C ASP A 117 4.52 10.29 -11.43
N GLY A 118 3.41 9.79 -10.90
CA GLY A 118 2.81 10.27 -9.66
C GLY A 118 3.60 9.89 -8.40
N TRP A 119 3.21 10.51 -7.29
CA TRP A 119 3.75 10.24 -5.96
C TRP A 119 2.83 9.31 -5.17
N LEU A 120 3.45 8.39 -4.43
CA LEU A 120 2.78 7.46 -3.53
C LEU A 120 3.22 7.73 -2.09
N HIS A 121 2.24 7.88 -1.20
CA HIS A 121 2.41 8.06 0.23
C HIS A 121 2.19 6.71 0.92
N PHE A 122 3.19 6.26 1.67
CA PHE A 122 3.12 5.02 2.44
C PHE A 122 2.75 5.39 3.87
N VAL A 123 1.57 4.96 4.30
CA VAL A 123 1.03 5.27 5.62
C VAL A 123 0.55 4.00 6.30
N PHE A 124 0.76 3.93 7.61
CA PHE A 124 0.24 2.84 8.42
C PHE A 124 -0.27 3.38 9.75
N HIS A 125 -1.26 2.71 10.30
CA HIS A 125 -1.72 2.92 11.67
C HIS A 125 -1.06 1.86 12.57
N GLU A 126 -0.91 2.15 13.87
CA GLU A 126 -0.28 1.25 14.85
C GLU A 126 -0.88 -0.17 14.80
N ASP A 127 -2.22 -0.28 14.80
CA ASP A 127 -2.95 -1.55 14.65
C ASP A 127 -2.47 -2.37 13.42
N MET A 128 -2.07 -1.74 12.31
CA MET A 128 -1.60 -2.43 11.08
C MET A 128 -0.22 -3.07 11.25
N THR A 129 0.51 -2.69 12.29
CA THR A 129 1.87 -3.20 12.59
C THR A 129 1.89 -4.17 13.76
N GLU A 130 0.85 -4.15 14.61
CA GLU A 130 0.68 -5.04 15.75
C GLU A 130 -0.03 -6.36 15.38
N THR A 131 -0.84 -6.36 14.32
CA THR A 131 -1.52 -7.56 13.81
C THR A 131 -0.64 -8.38 12.87
N ASP A 132 -1.00 -9.65 12.67
CA ASP A 132 -0.48 -10.49 11.58
C ASP A 132 -1.67 -10.93 10.70
N PRO A 133 -1.69 -10.58 9.39
CA PRO A 133 -0.66 -9.90 8.62
C PRO A 133 -0.43 -8.43 8.98
N LYS A 134 0.85 -8.02 8.94
CA LYS A 134 1.24 -6.61 8.96
C LYS A 134 1.00 -5.97 7.60
N THR A 135 0.52 -4.73 7.60
CA THR A 135 0.10 -4.05 6.37
C THR A 135 0.49 -2.57 6.33
N CYS A 136 0.51 -2.00 5.13
CA CYS A 136 0.72 -0.56 4.90
C CYS A 136 -0.21 -0.09 3.78
N TYR A 137 -0.88 1.03 3.99
CA TYR A 137 -1.61 1.70 2.92
C TYR A 137 -0.67 2.47 2.01
N VAL A 138 -1.04 2.51 0.74
CA VAL A 138 -0.34 3.23 -0.32
C VAL A 138 -1.35 4.16 -0.98
N LEU A 139 -1.19 5.45 -0.75
CA LEU A 139 -2.11 6.49 -1.18
C LEU A 139 -1.51 7.30 -2.33
N THR A 140 -2.35 7.73 -3.27
CA THR A 140 -1.97 8.82 -4.18
C THR A 140 -1.86 10.14 -3.42
N GLU A 141 -1.20 11.14 -4.01
CA GLU A 141 -1.15 12.50 -3.46
C GLU A 141 -2.56 13.05 -3.16
N ASP A 142 -3.49 12.99 -4.12
CA ASP A 142 -4.90 13.38 -3.91
C ASP A 142 -5.59 12.62 -2.76
N GLN A 143 -5.29 11.32 -2.61
CA GLN A 143 -5.88 10.51 -1.54
C GLN A 143 -5.32 10.87 -0.17
N PHE A 144 -4.03 11.21 -0.12
CA PHE A 144 -3.33 11.64 1.09
C PHE A 144 -3.82 13.02 1.51
N ASP A 145 -3.81 14.00 0.60
CA ASP A 145 -4.22 15.38 0.91
C ASP A 145 -5.66 15.41 1.41
N LYS A 146 -6.59 14.70 0.76
CA LYS A 146 -8.00 14.65 1.21
C LYS A 146 -8.21 14.11 2.63
N ARG A 147 -7.28 13.31 3.15
CA ARG A 147 -7.40 12.64 4.46
C ARG A 147 -6.57 13.30 5.55
N PHE A 148 -5.43 13.87 5.18
CA PHE A 148 -4.41 14.33 6.13
C PHE A 148 -4.09 15.84 6.03
N SER A 149 -4.63 16.60 5.06
CA SER A 149 -4.29 18.02 4.88
C SER A 149 -5.27 19.04 5.51
N ASP A 150 -6.51 18.65 5.82
CA ASP A 150 -7.45 19.54 6.52
C ASP A 150 -7.27 19.42 8.05
N SER A 151 -6.64 20.44 8.64
CA SER A 151 -6.24 20.47 10.06
C SER A 151 -7.40 20.47 11.06
N ASP A 152 -8.64 20.64 10.61
CA ASP A 152 -9.83 20.69 11.49
C ASP A 152 -10.68 19.40 11.45
N GLN A 153 -10.44 18.52 10.49
CA GLN A 153 -11.03 17.18 10.42
C GLN A 153 -10.04 16.26 9.72
N LEU A 154 -9.12 15.70 10.50
CA LEU A 154 -8.49 14.42 10.19
C LEU A 154 -9.64 13.42 9.98
N GLN A 155 -10.14 13.29 8.74
CA GLN A 155 -10.83 12.08 8.31
C GLN A 155 -9.74 11.03 8.13
N GLU A 156 -9.16 10.64 9.27
CA GLU A 156 -8.37 9.44 9.40
C GLU A 156 -9.13 8.31 8.76
N ILE A 157 -8.41 7.34 8.22
CA ILE A 157 -9.05 6.17 7.67
C ILE A 157 -9.63 5.40 8.86
N GLU A 158 -10.89 5.66 9.20
CA GLU A 158 -11.52 5.11 10.43
C GLU A 158 -11.50 3.58 10.45
N ASP A 159 -11.55 2.97 9.25
CA ASP A 159 -11.53 1.53 9.07
C ASP A 159 -10.11 1.04 8.80
N VAL A 160 -9.37 0.77 9.89
CA VAL A 160 -8.03 0.17 9.85
C VAL A 160 -8.15 -1.34 9.66
N PRO A 161 -7.31 -1.98 8.84
CA PRO A 161 -7.27 -3.43 8.71
C PRO A 161 -7.09 -4.11 10.07
N ARG A 162 -8.01 -5.02 10.41
CA ARG A 162 -7.93 -5.84 11.62
C ARG A 162 -7.96 -7.30 11.24
N PHE A 163 -6.90 -8.00 11.63
CA PHE A 163 -6.74 -9.42 11.40
C PHE A 163 -6.77 -10.12 12.76
N TYR A 164 -7.62 -11.15 12.91
CA TYR A 164 -7.84 -11.89 14.17
C TYR A 164 -7.31 -13.31 14.07
#